data_AF-A0ABD5X856-F1
#
_entry.id   AF-A0ABD5X856-F1
#
_cell.length_a   1.000
_cell.length_b   1.000
_cell.length_c   1.000
_cell.angle_alpha   90.00
_cell.angle_beta   90.00
_cell.angle_gamma   90.00
#
_symmetry.space_group_name_H-M   'P 1'
#
loop_
_entity.id
_entity.type
_entity.pdbx_description
1 polymer ?
#
loop_
_entity_poly.entity_id
_entity_poly.type
_entity_poly.pdbx_seq_one_letter_code
_entity_poly.pdbx_strand_id
1 'polypeptide(L)'
;MNETEDSPQETQSESPGSKKGDSTDSTEPSAADGPWTADRPADADSLGTLWIRWTDGGSDLHLHHTCESLPQIRRIDSWPYITAKQEGDDLPTFYPVREGTDDSEPVRFRFLSGVPRQLVRHAPLVILVATVAIFLGPVLPTVDVNGWGAFLPELAGQEALLCGLFVAIVPVLVGLLGTVGAINTRKFSDGIVTYGLVAVLAIGVLLSIYLVTTAEHPSQVEPNVVLTSGYLLSMLLGAMLLYEGVLRIEHMFVKLGDRNDDIINNSEQYRAFLTDLNAAFNERRLFGLIRPSRLFGTLFAAQFLIAWTIGWGPQNLNYSVGLVVNFLLNAALVTIVFKFFILVWYLNMLLNENKTYSGVGFHYEPFHIDGYGGFRDFGRFATRINLILSFAGLYLVYRLYIVGGLELPQEGVTGFTDPLTLTIWAISFIGPVVSYTLGAVAWGYYSFWSLHAKMARDKQRLTRKYQGKRGAASRGRAPSAGDTIDSFEDCNGPEWGAFRAAPTWPLDVNKMVSLLSGNALPLLLPVVNLLL
;
A
#
# COMPACT_ATOMS: atom_id res chain seq x y z
N MET A 1 -38.13 3.01 73.16
CA MET A 1 -38.34 2.95 74.62
C MET A 1 -37.88 1.57 75.05
N ASN A 2 -36.72 1.54 75.72
CA ASN A 2 -36.00 0.41 76.37
C ASN A 2 -35.58 -0.76 75.45
N GLU A 3 -34.29 -1.07 75.27
CA GLU A 3 -33.39 -1.78 76.23
C GLU A 3 -33.98 -3.16 76.59
N THR A 4 -33.31 -4.32 76.52
CA THR A 4 -31.88 -4.62 76.70
C THR A 4 -31.58 -6.09 76.29
N GLU A 5 -30.32 -6.33 75.91
CA GLU A 5 -29.44 -7.46 76.26
C GLU A 5 -29.63 -8.95 75.85
N ASP A 6 -28.45 -9.52 75.57
CA ASP A 6 -27.95 -10.87 75.84
C ASP A 6 -27.92 -11.95 74.74
N SER A 7 -26.72 -12.08 74.15
CA SER A 7 -26.10 -13.36 73.72
C SER A 7 -25.41 -14.04 74.91
N PRO A 8 -25.19 -15.37 74.89
CA PRO A 8 -23.79 -15.83 74.87
C PRO A 8 -23.49 -17.19 74.16
N GLN A 9 -22.27 -17.27 73.62
CA GLN A 9 -21.24 -18.36 73.67
C GLN A 9 -21.57 -19.82 73.29
N GLU A 10 -20.95 -20.37 72.24
CA GLU A 10 -19.63 -21.08 72.15
C GLU A 10 -19.70 -22.59 72.45
N THR A 11 -19.29 -23.44 71.48
CA THR A 11 -18.33 -24.52 71.75
C THR A 11 -17.67 -25.07 70.48
N GLN A 12 -16.36 -25.22 70.59
CA GLN A 12 -15.36 -25.64 69.61
C GLN A 12 -15.33 -27.16 69.39
N SER A 13 -14.79 -27.57 68.23
CA SER A 13 -14.11 -28.86 68.07
C SER A 13 -12.92 -28.66 67.12
N GLU A 14 -11.72 -28.85 67.66
CA GLU A 14 -10.41 -28.71 67.02
C GLU A 14 -9.81 -30.08 66.65
N SER A 15 -9.26 -30.15 65.40
CA SER A 15 -7.95 -30.72 64.99
C SER A 15 -7.70 -32.26 65.04
N PRO A 16 -6.58 -32.81 64.46
CA PRO A 16 -5.44 -32.17 63.76
C PRO A 16 -4.78 -32.92 62.55
N GLY A 17 -3.86 -32.23 61.85
CA GLY A 17 -2.65 -32.82 61.22
C GLY A 17 -2.33 -32.35 59.78
N SER A 18 -1.62 -31.25 59.50
CA SER A 18 -0.17 -30.96 59.63
C SER A 18 0.68 -31.21 58.36
N LYS A 19 1.08 -30.10 57.69
CA LYS A 19 2.43 -29.70 57.15
C LYS A 19 2.21 -28.46 56.24
N LYS A 20 2.42 -27.20 56.66
CA LYS A 20 3.67 -26.41 56.86
C LYS A 20 4.55 -26.37 55.58
N GLY A 21 4.92 -25.27 54.94
CA GLY A 21 4.72 -23.81 55.02
C GLY A 21 4.77 -23.25 53.56
N ASP A 22 4.69 -21.97 53.23
CA ASP A 22 5.06 -20.75 53.93
C ASP A 22 4.27 -19.59 53.28
N SER A 23 3.90 -18.62 54.11
CA SER A 23 3.13 -17.43 53.77
C SER A 23 4.03 -16.21 53.77
N THR A 24 3.92 -15.35 52.75
CA THR A 24 3.95 -13.90 52.99
C THR A 24 2.84 -13.26 52.18
N ASP A 25 1.83 -12.90 52.94
CA ASP A 25 0.73 -12.00 52.66
C ASP A 25 1.25 -10.55 52.65
N SER A 26 0.72 -9.73 51.74
CA SER A 26 0.52 -8.30 52.00
C SER A 26 -0.56 -7.75 51.06
N THR A 27 -1.79 -7.77 51.57
CA THR A 27 -2.69 -6.60 51.69
C THR A 27 -3.17 -5.92 50.39
N GLU A 28 -4.46 -6.13 50.06
CA GLU A 28 -5.23 -5.27 49.14
C GLU A 28 -5.40 -3.84 49.70
N PRO A 29 -5.61 -2.84 48.83
CA PRO A 29 -6.99 -2.41 48.62
C PRO A 29 -7.34 -2.10 47.15
N SER A 30 -8.62 -2.31 46.85
CA SER A 30 -9.28 -2.02 45.58
C SER A 30 -9.30 -0.54 45.19
N ALA A 31 -9.39 -0.35 43.87
CA ALA A 31 -10.06 0.73 43.13
C ALA A 31 -9.22 1.91 42.61
N ALA A 32 -9.39 2.11 41.29
CA ALA A 32 -8.95 3.19 40.41
C ALA A 32 -7.58 3.02 39.71
N ASP A 33 -7.65 2.99 38.37
CA ASP A 33 -6.56 3.02 37.37
C ASP A 33 -5.79 1.71 37.10
N GLY A 34 -6.54 0.69 36.64
CA GLY A 34 -5.97 -0.39 35.83
C GLY A 34 -5.82 0.03 34.36
N PRO A 35 -4.65 -0.15 33.71
CA PRO A 35 -4.49 0.16 32.29
C PRO A 35 -5.35 -0.79 31.45
N TRP A 36 -6.24 -0.22 30.64
CA TRP A 36 -6.98 -0.83 29.51
C TRP A 36 -6.69 -2.33 29.28
N THR A 37 -7.42 -3.20 29.97
CA THR A 37 -7.42 -4.63 29.69
C THR A 37 -8.38 -4.90 28.53
N ALA A 38 -7.86 -4.86 27.31
CA ALA A 38 -8.50 -5.53 26.19
C ALA A 38 -8.49 -7.04 26.50
N ASP A 39 -9.68 -7.66 26.54
CA ASP A 39 -9.82 -9.12 26.64
C ASP A 39 -8.93 -9.79 25.58
N ARG A 40 -7.82 -10.38 26.04
CA ARG A 40 -6.94 -11.21 25.23
C ARG A 40 -7.12 -12.66 25.70
N PRO A 41 -7.47 -13.60 24.81
CA PRO A 41 -7.49 -15.01 25.15
C PRO A 41 -6.10 -15.48 25.60
N ALA A 42 -6.06 -16.36 26.58
CA ALA A 42 -4.83 -16.76 27.28
C ALA A 42 -4.03 -17.89 26.59
N ASP A 43 -4.48 -18.45 25.47
CA ASP A 43 -3.79 -19.57 24.79
C ASP A 43 -2.88 -19.14 23.64
N ALA A 44 -1.68 -19.75 23.63
CA ALA A 44 -0.46 -19.32 22.94
C ALA A 44 -0.36 -19.72 21.45
N ASP A 45 -1.44 -20.22 20.85
CA ASP A 45 -1.58 -20.54 19.43
C ASP A 45 -2.65 -19.63 18.81
N SER A 46 -2.23 -18.53 18.18
CA SER A 46 -2.05 -18.51 16.73
C SER A 46 -3.34 -18.42 15.89
N LEU A 47 -4.47 -18.00 16.50
CA LEU A 47 -5.67 -17.46 15.84
C LEU A 47 -5.35 -16.30 14.87
N GLY A 48 -4.94 -16.68 13.65
CA GLY A 48 -5.63 -16.23 12.45
C GLY A 48 -5.41 -14.79 11.96
N THR A 49 -4.38 -14.08 12.41
CA THR A 49 -4.11 -12.71 11.90
C THR A 49 -2.73 -12.58 11.26
N LEU A 50 -2.61 -13.12 10.05
CA LEU A 50 -1.59 -12.68 9.08
C LEU A 50 -1.81 -11.22 8.63
N TRP A 51 -2.95 -10.65 9.01
CA TRP A 51 -3.21 -9.24 8.95
C TRP A 51 -4.09 -8.91 10.16
N ILE A 52 -3.55 -8.21 11.16
CA ILE A 52 -4.37 -7.63 12.23
C ILE A 52 -5.19 -6.48 11.61
N ARG A 53 -6.45 -6.39 12.00
CA ARG A 53 -7.41 -5.36 11.57
C ARG A 53 -6.91 -3.97 12.01
N TRP A 54 -7.16 -2.96 11.18
CA TRP A 54 -7.00 -1.53 11.55
C TRP A 54 -7.89 -1.13 12.74
N THR A 55 -8.96 -1.88 13.01
CA THR A 55 -9.90 -1.63 14.11
C THR A 55 -9.57 -2.34 15.42
N ASP A 56 -8.58 -3.24 15.44
CA ASP A 56 -8.31 -4.11 16.59
C ASP A 56 -7.01 -3.69 17.31
N GLY A 57 -6.81 -2.37 17.48
CA GLY A 57 -5.90 -1.78 18.48
C GLY A 57 -4.39 -2.02 18.34
N GLY A 58 -3.88 -2.52 17.21
CA GLY A 58 -2.47 -2.97 17.10
C GLY A 58 -1.55 -2.22 16.15
N SER A 59 -2.05 -1.37 15.25
CA SER A 59 -1.19 -0.55 14.39
C SER A 59 -1.95 0.67 13.90
N ASP A 60 -1.79 1.76 14.64
CA ASP A 60 -2.08 3.10 14.14
C ASP A 60 -1.35 3.33 12.81
N LEU A 61 -1.98 4.08 11.90
CA LEU A 61 -1.45 4.38 10.56
C LEU A 61 -0.36 5.47 10.64
N HIS A 62 0.68 5.17 11.40
CA HIS A 62 1.87 5.99 11.54
C HIS A 62 2.74 5.76 10.31
N LEU A 63 2.45 6.46 9.21
CA LEU A 63 3.22 6.40 7.95
C LEU A 63 4.74 6.57 8.18
N HIS A 64 5.10 7.35 9.20
CA HIS A 64 6.45 7.60 9.67
C HIS A 64 7.13 6.41 10.39
N HIS A 65 6.40 5.34 10.71
CA HIS A 65 6.96 4.10 11.27
C HIS A 65 7.38 3.10 10.20
N THR A 66 6.79 3.17 9.00
CA THR A 66 7.07 2.21 7.92
C THR A 66 8.22 2.68 7.04
N CYS A 67 8.27 3.96 6.68
CA CYS A 67 9.36 4.53 5.89
C CYS A 67 10.42 5.15 6.80
N GLU A 68 11.69 4.84 6.55
CA GLU A 68 12.80 5.43 7.29
C GLU A 68 13.13 6.81 6.71
N SER A 69 12.98 7.86 7.52
CA SER A 69 13.30 9.23 7.12
C SER A 69 14.81 9.45 6.90
N LEU A 70 15.65 8.72 7.64
CA LEU A 70 17.11 8.79 7.55
C LEU A 70 17.71 7.38 7.51
N PRO A 71 18.69 7.12 6.61
CA PRO A 71 19.36 5.84 6.57
C PRO A 71 20.12 5.62 7.88
N GLN A 72 19.92 4.46 8.51
CA GLN A 72 20.65 4.09 9.72
C GLN A 72 22.10 3.82 9.36
N ILE A 73 23.00 4.74 9.64
CA ILE A 73 24.43 4.56 9.38
C ILE A 73 25.03 3.76 10.54
N ARG A 74 25.62 2.61 10.23
CA ARG A 74 26.50 1.87 11.14
C ARG A 74 27.93 2.13 10.73
N ARG A 75 28.76 2.54 11.70
CA ARG A 75 30.21 2.58 11.50
C ARG A 75 30.73 1.14 11.43
N ILE A 76 31.43 0.81 10.36
CA ILE A 76 32.11 -0.49 10.20
C ILE A 76 33.61 -0.26 10.16
N ASP A 77 34.35 -1.27 10.61
CA ASP A 77 35.80 -1.19 10.80
C ASP A 77 36.58 -1.25 9.47
N SER A 78 35.90 -1.53 8.36
CA SER A 78 36.48 -1.61 7.02
C SER A 78 35.75 -0.73 6.02
N TRP A 79 36.46 -0.32 4.97
CA TRP A 79 35.93 0.58 3.95
C TRP A 79 34.78 -0.07 3.16
N PRO A 80 33.66 0.64 2.91
CA PRO A 80 33.38 2.01 3.34
C PRO A 80 33.04 2.03 4.84
N TYR A 81 33.78 2.78 5.66
CA TYR A 81 33.69 2.83 7.14
C TYR A 81 32.30 3.20 7.71
N ILE A 82 31.34 3.45 6.81
CA ILE A 82 29.94 3.75 7.03
C ILE A 82 29.17 2.80 6.11
N THR A 83 28.35 1.93 6.69
CA THR A 83 27.39 1.12 5.95
C THR A 83 25.97 1.43 6.43
N ALA A 84 25.03 1.55 5.50
CA ALA A 84 23.63 1.64 5.87
C ALA A 84 23.20 0.30 6.47
N LYS A 85 22.53 0.32 7.62
CA LYS A 85 21.94 -0.85 8.25
C LYS A 85 21.01 -1.50 7.24
N GLN A 86 21.35 -2.73 6.88
CA GLN A 86 20.48 -3.54 6.03
C GLN A 86 19.14 -3.72 6.74
N GLU A 87 18.10 -3.76 5.94
CA GLU A 87 16.74 -4.10 6.38
C GLU A 87 16.79 -5.39 7.21
N GLY A 88 16.09 -5.39 8.34
CA GLY A 88 16.27 -6.37 9.42
C GLY A 88 16.15 -7.83 9.00
N ASP A 89 16.62 -8.73 9.87
CA ASP A 89 16.67 -10.17 9.61
C ASP A 89 15.29 -10.86 9.61
N ASP A 90 14.21 -10.16 9.95
CA ASP A 90 12.81 -10.65 9.95
C ASP A 90 12.15 -10.71 8.55
N LEU A 91 12.92 -10.51 7.47
CA LEU A 91 12.37 -10.62 6.12
C LEU A 91 11.96 -12.06 5.81
N PRO A 92 10.82 -12.27 5.14
CA PRO A 92 10.30 -13.60 4.90
C PRO A 92 11.21 -14.39 3.94
N THR A 93 11.61 -15.59 4.38
CA THR A 93 12.46 -16.52 3.63
C THR A 93 11.68 -17.77 3.26
N PHE A 94 12.03 -18.37 2.12
CA PHE A 94 11.50 -19.67 1.71
C PHE A 94 12.62 -20.55 1.14
N TYR A 95 12.38 -21.86 1.14
CA TYR A 95 13.30 -22.84 0.55
C TYR A 95 12.99 -23.01 -0.94
N PRO A 96 13.92 -22.63 -1.85
CA PRO A 96 13.67 -22.71 -3.28
C PRO A 96 13.75 -24.15 -3.78
N VAL A 97 12.88 -24.51 -4.72
CA VAL A 97 12.94 -25.83 -5.37
C VAL A 97 13.93 -25.73 -6.53
N ARG A 98 15.05 -26.44 -6.45
CA ARG A 98 16.03 -26.59 -7.53
C ARG A 98 16.16 -28.07 -7.88
N GLU A 99 16.08 -28.39 -9.17
CA GLU A 99 16.27 -29.76 -9.64
C GLU A 99 17.61 -30.33 -9.15
N GLY A 100 17.57 -31.38 -8.34
CA GLY A 100 18.74 -32.18 -7.96
C GLY A 100 19.47 -31.83 -6.65
N THR A 101 18.93 -30.94 -5.79
CA THR A 101 19.53 -30.64 -4.47
C THR A 101 18.47 -30.41 -3.40
N ASP A 102 18.40 -31.28 -2.40
CA ASP A 102 17.52 -31.12 -1.22
C ASP A 102 18.08 -30.09 -0.20
N ASP A 103 19.39 -29.80 -0.22
CA ASP A 103 20.05 -28.84 0.67
C ASP A 103 20.07 -27.42 0.08
N SER A 104 18.89 -26.85 -0.17
CA SER A 104 18.80 -25.46 -0.62
C SER A 104 18.81 -24.49 0.57
N GLU A 105 19.75 -23.54 0.58
CA GLU A 105 19.76 -22.46 1.57
C GLU A 105 18.49 -21.59 1.42
N PRO A 106 17.89 -21.12 2.54
CA PRO A 106 16.70 -20.29 2.50
C PRO A 106 17.00 -18.97 1.78
N VAL A 107 16.14 -18.63 0.81
CA VAL A 107 16.26 -17.40 0.02
C VAL A 107 15.24 -16.38 0.50
N ARG A 108 15.67 -15.12 0.63
CA ARG A 108 14.77 -13.99 0.94
C ARG A 108 13.87 -13.71 -0.26
N PHE A 109 12.56 -13.77 -0.08
CA PHE A 109 11.60 -13.38 -1.11
C PHE A 109 11.55 -11.85 -1.21
N ARG A 110 11.87 -11.30 -2.39
CA ARG A 110 11.94 -9.84 -2.60
C ARG A 110 11.24 -9.44 -3.89
N PHE A 111 10.08 -8.80 -3.74
CA PHE A 111 9.34 -8.18 -4.83
C PHE A 111 10.13 -6.99 -5.41
N LEU A 112 10.57 -6.07 -4.55
CA LEU A 112 11.50 -4.99 -4.90
C LEU A 112 12.89 -5.25 -4.36
N SER A 113 13.92 -5.00 -5.18
CA SER A 113 15.33 -5.16 -4.79
C SER A 113 16.22 -4.08 -5.39
N GLY A 114 17.30 -3.73 -4.68
CA GLY A 114 18.27 -2.71 -5.09
C GLY A 114 17.73 -1.28 -5.00
N VAL A 115 18.11 -0.43 -5.96
CA VAL A 115 17.82 1.01 -5.95
C VAL A 115 16.32 1.33 -5.80
N PRO A 116 15.38 0.72 -6.55
CA PRO A 116 13.95 1.03 -6.39
C PRO A 116 13.42 0.75 -4.97
N ARG A 117 13.93 -0.29 -4.30
CA ARG A 117 13.55 -0.59 -2.91
C ARG A 117 14.06 0.50 -1.96
N GLN A 118 15.28 0.97 -2.14
CA GLN A 118 15.86 2.02 -1.29
C GLN A 118 15.16 3.36 -1.48
N LEU A 119 14.79 3.70 -2.73
CA LEU A 119 14.03 4.93 -3.01
C LEU A 119 12.68 4.95 -2.29
N VAL A 120 11.99 3.82 -2.29
CA VAL A 120 10.65 3.67 -1.69
C VAL A 120 10.74 3.54 -0.16
N ARG A 121 11.76 2.85 0.37
CA ARG A 121 12.06 2.78 1.82
C ARG A 121 12.34 4.16 2.42
N HIS A 122 13.09 4.98 1.71
CA HIS A 122 13.50 6.33 2.12
C HIS A 122 12.71 7.42 1.41
N ALA A 123 11.44 7.15 1.07
CA ALA A 123 10.60 8.08 0.32
C ALA A 123 10.55 9.50 0.91
N PRO A 124 10.39 9.70 2.25
CA PRO A 124 10.41 11.05 2.82
C PRO A 124 11.71 11.81 2.53
N LEU A 125 12.86 11.14 2.62
CA LEU A 125 14.16 11.75 2.32
C LEU A 125 14.31 12.07 0.84
N VAL A 126 13.96 11.11 -0.02
CA VAL A 126 14.07 11.27 -1.48
C VAL A 126 13.21 12.45 -1.93
N ILE A 127 11.97 12.55 -1.44
CA ILE A 127 11.08 13.66 -1.78
C ILE A 127 11.52 14.95 -1.12
N LEU A 128 12.05 14.94 0.11
CA LEU A 128 12.63 16.13 0.73
C LEU A 128 13.79 16.68 -0.13
N VAL A 129 14.73 15.82 -0.54
CA VAL A 129 15.85 16.20 -1.42
C VAL A 129 15.35 16.70 -2.77
N ALA A 130 14.35 16.04 -3.36
CA ALA A 130 13.73 16.49 -4.61
C ALA A 130 13.05 17.86 -4.45
N THR A 131 12.33 18.08 -3.35
CA THR A 131 11.65 19.36 -3.03
C THR A 131 12.68 20.46 -2.88
N VAL A 132 13.73 20.23 -2.08
CA VAL A 132 14.84 21.16 -1.89
C VAL A 132 15.51 21.49 -3.24
N ALA A 133 15.85 20.48 -4.04
CA ALA A 133 16.49 20.69 -5.35
C ALA A 133 15.61 21.48 -6.32
N ILE A 134 14.31 21.19 -6.37
CA ILE A 134 13.34 21.89 -7.22
C ILE A 134 13.15 23.33 -6.75
N PHE A 135 13.00 23.56 -5.45
CA PHE A 135 12.62 24.87 -4.91
C PHE A 135 13.81 25.83 -4.74
N LEU A 136 15.03 25.30 -4.56
CA LEU A 136 16.26 26.12 -4.56
C LEU A 136 16.81 26.38 -5.96
N GLY A 137 16.44 25.59 -6.96
CA GLY A 137 16.87 25.80 -8.35
C GLY A 137 16.63 27.24 -8.86
N PRO A 138 15.46 27.84 -8.62
CA PRO A 138 15.15 29.22 -9.01
C PRO A 138 15.83 30.32 -8.18
N VAL A 139 16.52 29.99 -7.08
CA VAL A 139 17.27 31.00 -6.30
C VAL A 139 18.54 31.45 -7.06
N LEU A 140 18.93 30.69 -8.09
CA LEU A 140 20.00 31.10 -8.99
C LEU A 140 19.47 32.25 -9.89
N PRO A 141 20.20 33.38 -9.99
CA PRO A 141 19.74 34.61 -10.66
C PRO A 141 19.52 34.49 -12.19
N THR A 142 19.61 33.29 -12.74
CA THR A 142 19.48 32.99 -14.17
C THR A 142 18.14 32.34 -14.53
N VAL A 143 17.22 32.14 -13.57
CA VAL A 143 15.97 31.41 -13.77
C VAL A 143 14.78 32.29 -13.39
N ASP A 144 13.92 32.60 -14.36
CA ASP A 144 12.73 33.44 -14.20
C ASP A 144 11.54 32.61 -13.69
N VAL A 145 11.68 32.03 -12.49
CA VAL A 145 10.66 31.19 -11.86
C VAL A 145 10.51 31.62 -10.40
N ASN A 146 9.28 31.82 -9.96
CA ASN A 146 9.00 32.13 -8.56
C ASN A 146 9.36 30.92 -7.67
N GLY A 147 10.42 31.06 -6.86
CA GLY A 147 10.98 30.02 -5.98
C GLY A 147 10.32 29.95 -4.60
N TRP A 148 11.10 29.72 -3.53
CA TRP A 148 10.60 29.66 -2.14
C TRP A 148 9.79 30.89 -1.70
N GLY A 149 10.06 32.05 -2.30
CA GLY A 149 9.28 33.28 -2.07
C GLY A 149 7.79 33.14 -2.43
N ALA A 150 7.39 32.12 -3.19
CA ALA A 150 5.99 31.84 -3.47
C ALA A 150 5.20 31.29 -2.27
N PHE A 151 5.88 30.68 -1.29
CA PHE A 151 5.24 30.13 -0.07
C PHE A 151 5.18 31.12 1.08
N LEU A 152 6.03 32.14 1.05
CA LEU A 152 6.18 33.09 2.13
C LEU A 152 5.68 34.44 1.63
N PRO A 153 4.73 35.10 2.32
CA PRO A 153 4.52 36.52 2.08
C PRO A 153 5.87 37.24 2.24
N GLU A 154 6.06 38.38 1.56
CA GLU A 154 7.25 39.23 1.77
C GLU A 154 7.29 39.69 3.23
N LEU A 155 7.92 38.87 4.08
CA LEU A 155 8.12 39.15 5.48
C LEU A 155 9.24 40.18 5.55
N ALA A 156 8.85 41.44 5.70
CA ALA A 156 9.78 42.55 5.88
C ALA A 156 9.75 43.07 7.33
N GLY A 157 10.89 43.55 7.82
CA GLY A 157 10.98 44.22 9.11
C GLY A 157 10.64 43.33 10.31
N GLN A 158 9.69 43.78 11.13
CA GLN A 158 9.36 43.17 12.43
C GLN A 158 8.69 41.80 12.31
N GLU A 159 7.95 41.54 11.24
CA GLU A 159 7.28 40.26 11.01
C GLU A 159 8.28 39.13 10.70
N ALA A 160 9.33 39.43 9.94
CA ALA A 160 10.43 38.50 9.69
C ALA A 160 11.18 38.15 10.98
N LEU A 161 11.40 39.14 11.86
CA LEU A 161 12.03 38.93 13.16
C LEU A 161 11.18 38.01 14.05
N LEU A 162 9.87 38.26 14.15
CA LEU A 162 8.95 37.46 14.96
C LEU A 162 8.81 36.03 14.41
N CYS A 163 8.72 35.88 13.09
CA CYS A 163 8.69 34.58 12.44
C CYS A 163 10.00 33.80 12.67
N GLY A 164 11.16 34.45 12.50
CA GLY A 164 12.46 33.86 12.78
C GLY A 164 12.63 33.45 14.25
N LEU A 165 12.17 34.29 15.19
CA LEU A 165 12.17 33.97 16.61
C LEU A 165 11.28 32.76 16.91
N PHE A 166 10.08 32.71 16.34
CA PHE A 166 9.16 31.57 16.49
C PHE A 166 9.79 30.27 15.97
N VAL A 167 10.35 30.30 14.76
CA VAL A 167 11.06 29.16 14.16
C VAL A 167 12.26 28.72 15.01
N ALA A 168 12.96 29.64 15.69
CA ALA A 168 14.07 29.32 16.58
C ALA A 168 13.61 28.75 17.94
N ILE A 169 12.48 29.19 18.47
CA ILE A 169 11.95 28.74 19.77
C ILE A 169 11.43 27.30 19.70
N VAL A 170 10.77 26.92 18.60
CA VAL A 170 10.18 25.58 18.42
C VAL A 170 11.20 24.44 18.63
N PRO A 171 12.38 24.40 17.98
CA PRO A 171 13.36 23.33 18.18
C PRO A 171 13.94 23.33 19.61
N VAL A 172 14.04 24.49 20.26
CA VAL A 172 14.47 24.58 21.67
C VAL A 172 13.43 23.95 22.59
N LEU A 173 12.14 24.27 22.41
CA LEU A 173 11.05 23.65 23.17
C LEU A 173 10.98 22.14 22.96
N VAL A 174 11.12 21.68 21.72
CA VAL A 174 11.18 20.25 21.38
C VAL A 174 12.38 19.56 22.02
N GLY A 175 13.56 20.21 22.00
CA GLY A 175 14.76 19.72 22.66
C GLY A 175 14.55 19.56 24.16
N LEU A 176 13.96 20.56 24.82
CA LEU A 176 13.64 20.51 26.25
C LEU A 176 12.65 19.38 26.57
N LEU A 177 11.57 19.22 25.79
CA LEU A 177 10.63 18.10 25.93
C LEU A 177 11.32 16.72 25.76
N GLY A 178 12.29 16.64 24.85
CA GLY A 178 13.13 15.46 24.67
C GLY A 178 13.98 15.11 25.89
N THR A 179 14.51 16.12 26.61
CA THR A 179 15.30 15.89 27.82
C THR A 179 14.49 15.34 29.00
N VAL A 180 13.18 15.64 29.05
CA VAL A 180 12.26 15.17 30.10
C VAL A 180 11.77 13.73 29.83
N GLY A 181 12.16 13.13 28.69
CA GLY A 181 11.71 11.78 28.31
C GLY A 181 10.24 11.72 27.88
N ALA A 182 9.57 12.87 27.80
CA ALA A 182 8.18 12.97 27.32
C ALA A 182 8.05 12.59 25.83
N ILE A 183 9.16 12.67 25.08
CA ILE A 183 9.20 12.42 23.65
C ILE A 183 10.36 11.48 23.32
N ASN A 184 10.07 10.39 22.60
CA ASN A 184 11.11 9.64 21.91
C ASN A 184 11.60 10.48 20.72
N THR A 185 12.69 11.23 20.91
CA THR A 185 13.23 12.23 19.99
C THR A 185 13.36 11.73 18.56
N ARG A 186 13.68 10.43 18.37
CA ARG A 186 13.81 9.83 17.04
C ARG A 186 12.47 9.57 16.35
N LYS A 187 11.52 8.93 17.03
CA LYS A 187 10.17 8.70 16.47
C LYS A 187 9.49 10.03 16.17
N PHE A 188 9.73 11.03 17.02
CA PHE A 188 9.20 12.37 16.87
C PHE A 188 9.85 13.12 15.71
N SER A 189 11.17 13.05 15.52
CA SER A 189 11.83 13.67 14.36
C SER A 189 11.38 13.05 13.04
N ASP A 190 11.24 11.72 12.99
CA ASP A 190 10.72 11.02 11.80
C ASP A 190 9.28 11.47 11.49
N GLY A 191 8.43 11.56 12.54
CA GLY A 191 7.08 12.11 12.43
C GLY A 191 7.05 13.55 11.91
N ILE A 192 7.87 14.44 12.48
CA ILE A 192 7.94 15.84 12.04
C ILE A 192 8.36 15.94 10.57
N VAL A 193 9.42 15.22 10.17
CA VAL A 193 9.91 15.27 8.78
C VAL A 193 8.82 14.76 7.83
N THR A 194 8.21 13.61 8.12
CA THR A 194 7.20 13.03 7.25
C THR A 194 5.93 13.87 7.19
N TYR A 195 5.31 14.19 8.34
CA TYR A 195 4.05 14.94 8.35
C TYR A 195 4.24 16.42 8.03
N GLY A 196 5.37 17.01 8.42
CA GLY A 196 5.74 18.38 8.02
C GLY A 196 5.90 18.48 6.51
N LEU A 197 6.59 17.52 5.87
CA LEU A 197 6.71 17.48 4.41
C LEU A 197 5.35 17.28 3.73
N VAL A 198 4.50 16.38 4.25
CA VAL A 198 3.12 16.20 3.76
C VAL A 198 2.33 17.51 3.88
N ALA A 199 2.40 18.20 5.01
CA ALA A 199 1.69 19.46 5.24
C ALA A 199 2.16 20.57 4.30
N VAL A 200 3.47 20.76 4.14
CA VAL A 200 4.05 21.77 3.23
C VAL A 200 3.63 21.50 1.79
N LEU A 201 3.73 20.26 1.33
CA LEU A 201 3.34 19.90 -0.03
C LEU A 201 1.81 19.99 -0.23
N ALA A 202 1.00 19.68 0.78
CA ALA A 202 -0.45 19.87 0.72
C ALA A 202 -0.85 21.34 0.65
N ILE A 203 -0.20 22.22 1.43
CA ILE A 203 -0.36 23.67 1.31
C ILE A 203 0.02 24.12 -0.11
N GLY A 204 1.12 23.60 -0.65
CA GLY A 204 1.53 23.87 -2.02
C GLY A 204 0.48 23.45 -3.06
N VAL A 205 -0.19 22.31 -2.86
CA VAL A 205 -1.31 21.89 -3.74
C VAL A 205 -2.51 22.84 -3.63
N LEU A 206 -2.84 23.29 -2.41
CA LEU A 206 -3.94 24.23 -2.23
C LEU A 206 -3.63 25.58 -2.88
N LEU A 207 -2.39 26.05 -2.74
CA LEU A 207 -1.92 27.28 -3.38
C LEU A 207 -1.90 27.17 -4.90
N SER A 208 -1.47 26.04 -5.48
CA SER A 208 -1.51 25.87 -6.93
C SER A 208 -2.93 25.85 -7.48
N ILE A 209 -3.86 25.18 -6.78
CA ILE A 209 -5.29 25.20 -7.14
C ILE A 209 -5.83 26.63 -7.04
N TYR A 210 -5.51 27.34 -5.95
CA TYR A 210 -5.94 28.73 -5.76
C TYR A 210 -5.44 29.62 -6.90
N LEU A 211 -4.14 29.62 -7.19
CA LEU A 211 -3.54 30.44 -8.26
C LEU A 211 -4.20 30.22 -9.62
N VAL A 212 -4.42 28.96 -9.99
CA VAL A 212 -5.03 28.61 -11.29
C VAL A 212 -6.52 28.94 -11.35
N THR A 213 -7.25 28.78 -10.24
CA THR A 213 -8.70 29.02 -10.22
C THR A 213 -9.08 30.49 -10.07
N THR A 214 -8.19 31.33 -9.53
CA THR A 214 -8.42 32.78 -9.41
C THR A 214 -7.95 33.60 -10.62
N ALA A 215 -7.16 33.00 -11.51
CA ALA A 215 -6.71 33.67 -12.73
C ALA A 215 -7.87 33.80 -13.75
N GLU A 216 -7.87 34.87 -14.55
CA GLU A 216 -8.86 35.03 -15.63
C GLU A 216 -8.76 33.91 -16.67
N HIS A 217 -7.54 33.45 -16.95
CA HIS A 217 -7.29 32.24 -17.72
C HIS A 217 -6.06 31.49 -17.14
N PRO A 218 -6.08 30.14 -17.04
CA PRO A 218 -4.96 29.36 -16.50
C PRO A 218 -3.62 29.68 -17.17
N SER A 219 -3.59 29.89 -18.48
CA SER A 219 -2.37 30.20 -19.23
C SER A 219 -1.69 31.53 -18.85
N GLN A 220 -2.35 32.38 -18.06
CA GLN A 220 -1.79 33.66 -17.60
C GLN A 220 -1.04 33.53 -16.26
N VAL A 221 -1.10 32.37 -15.61
CA VAL A 221 -0.39 32.13 -14.36
C VAL A 221 1.10 32.01 -14.64
N GLU A 222 1.91 32.82 -13.96
CA GLU A 222 3.37 32.76 -14.08
C GLU A 222 3.94 31.41 -13.63
N PRO A 223 5.06 30.95 -14.23
CA PRO A 223 5.77 29.76 -13.79
C PRO A 223 6.12 29.80 -12.29
N ASN A 224 5.63 28.80 -11.54
CA ASN A 224 5.78 28.77 -10.09
C ASN A 224 6.09 27.36 -9.58
N VAL A 225 7.11 27.23 -8.72
CA VAL A 225 7.51 25.92 -8.15
C VAL A 225 6.38 25.23 -7.39
N VAL A 226 5.44 25.99 -6.85
CA VAL A 226 4.26 25.50 -6.13
C VAL A 226 3.45 24.52 -6.99
N LEU A 227 3.45 24.66 -8.31
CA LEU A 227 2.76 23.77 -9.25
C LEU A 227 3.28 22.31 -9.18
N THR A 228 4.54 22.11 -8.77
CA THR A 228 5.14 20.78 -8.59
C THR A 228 4.69 20.06 -7.31
N SER A 229 4.07 20.78 -6.37
CA SER A 229 3.72 20.23 -5.05
C SER A 229 2.79 19.03 -5.15
N GLY A 230 1.85 19.03 -6.10
CA GLY A 230 0.95 17.88 -6.33
C GLY A 230 1.68 16.63 -6.83
N TYR A 231 2.71 16.81 -7.66
CA TYR A 231 3.57 15.72 -8.08
C TYR A 231 4.39 15.16 -6.92
N LEU A 232 5.04 16.03 -6.15
CA LEU A 232 5.88 15.59 -5.02
C LEU A 232 5.04 14.96 -3.90
N LEU A 233 3.85 15.50 -3.61
CA LEU A 233 2.92 14.94 -2.63
C LEU A 233 2.43 13.55 -3.04
N SER A 234 2.03 13.38 -4.31
CA SER A 234 1.57 12.09 -4.80
C SER A 234 2.69 11.05 -4.83
N MET A 235 3.91 11.43 -5.19
CA MET A 235 5.08 10.56 -5.11
C MET A 235 5.42 10.17 -3.67
N LEU A 236 5.30 11.11 -2.71
CA LEU A 236 5.54 10.85 -1.29
C LEU A 236 4.52 9.85 -0.72
N LEU A 237 3.22 10.17 -0.83
CA LEU A 237 2.14 9.33 -0.31
C LEU A 237 2.12 7.98 -1.04
N GLY A 238 2.25 8.00 -2.37
CA GLY A 238 2.29 6.80 -3.20
C GLY A 238 3.46 5.89 -2.84
N ALA A 239 4.67 6.43 -2.66
CA ALA A 239 5.83 5.63 -2.28
C ALA A 239 5.70 5.07 -0.85
N MET A 240 5.18 5.83 0.12
CA MET A 240 4.97 5.32 1.48
C MET A 240 3.96 4.16 1.51
N LEU A 241 2.81 4.34 0.85
CA LEU A 241 1.79 3.29 0.73
C LEU A 241 2.32 2.07 -0.04
N LEU A 242 3.10 2.30 -1.08
CA LEU A 242 3.73 1.25 -1.86
C LEU A 242 4.76 0.47 -1.03
N TYR A 243 5.62 1.11 -0.25
CA TYR A 243 6.61 0.40 0.57
C TYR A 243 5.94 -0.52 1.57
N GLU A 244 4.91 0.00 2.25
CA GLU A 244 4.10 -0.78 3.16
C GLU A 244 3.44 -1.97 2.44
N GLY A 245 2.88 -1.72 1.25
CA GLY A 245 2.32 -2.75 0.39
C GLY A 245 3.34 -3.84 0.04
N VAL A 246 4.54 -3.45 -0.39
CA VAL A 246 5.65 -4.35 -0.76
C VAL A 246 5.97 -5.32 0.37
N LEU A 247 6.21 -4.80 1.58
CA LEU A 247 6.56 -5.62 2.75
C LEU A 247 5.48 -6.65 3.06
N ARG A 248 4.22 -6.22 3.01
CA ARG A 248 3.09 -7.09 3.34
C ARG A 248 2.80 -8.12 2.24
N ILE A 249 2.98 -7.77 0.98
CA ILE A 249 2.91 -8.71 -0.15
C ILE A 249 3.98 -9.78 0.02
N GLU A 250 5.22 -9.39 0.31
CA GLU A 250 6.34 -10.32 0.52
C GLU A 250 6.02 -11.32 1.64
N HIS A 251 5.50 -10.86 2.76
CA HIS A 251 5.07 -11.75 3.86
C HIS A 251 3.87 -12.63 3.49
N MET A 252 2.87 -12.08 2.79
CA MET A 252 1.67 -12.81 2.40
C MET A 252 2.01 -13.99 1.50
N PHE A 253 2.83 -13.78 0.47
CA PHE A 253 3.21 -14.85 -0.47
C PHE A 253 4.05 -15.94 0.18
N VAL A 254 4.96 -15.60 1.10
CA VAL A 254 5.75 -16.64 1.78
C VAL A 254 4.89 -17.44 2.74
N LYS A 255 4.12 -16.78 3.61
CA LYS A 255 3.34 -17.45 4.63
C LYS A 255 2.16 -18.27 4.10
N LEU A 256 1.64 -17.95 2.91
CA LEU A 256 0.57 -18.74 2.29
C LEU A 256 1.00 -20.20 2.08
N GLY A 257 2.29 -20.43 1.81
CA GLY A 257 2.86 -21.76 1.59
C GLY A 257 3.24 -22.54 2.85
N ASP A 258 3.26 -21.89 4.01
CA ASP A 258 3.69 -22.51 5.27
C ASP A 258 2.55 -23.29 5.96
N ARG A 259 1.30 -23.06 5.56
CA ARG A 259 0.13 -23.75 6.10
C ARG A 259 -0.30 -24.88 5.16
N ASN A 260 0.22 -26.07 5.41
CA ASN A 260 -0.20 -27.27 4.69
C ASN A 260 -1.71 -27.53 4.91
N ASP A 261 -2.42 -27.89 3.84
CA ASP A 261 -3.84 -28.28 3.83
C ASP A 261 -4.83 -27.20 4.30
N ASP A 262 -4.42 -25.93 4.34
CA ASP A 262 -5.30 -24.79 4.59
C ASP A 262 -5.98 -24.38 3.26
N ILE A 263 -5.26 -23.59 2.44
CA ILE A 263 -5.73 -23.11 1.13
C ILE A 263 -4.89 -23.72 -0.01
N ILE A 264 -3.72 -24.27 0.33
CA ILE A 264 -2.74 -24.86 -0.59
C ILE A 264 -2.60 -26.35 -0.27
N ASN A 265 -2.85 -27.20 -1.26
CA ASN A 265 -2.75 -28.66 -1.10
C ASN A 265 -1.32 -29.17 -1.27
N ASN A 266 -0.48 -28.49 -2.06
CA ASN A 266 0.89 -28.93 -2.32
C ASN A 266 1.89 -27.80 -2.10
N SER A 267 2.50 -27.78 -0.91
CA SER A 267 3.49 -26.78 -0.52
C SER A 267 4.79 -26.85 -1.31
N GLU A 268 5.20 -28.03 -1.80
CA GLU A 268 6.38 -28.18 -2.66
C GLU A 268 6.17 -27.48 -4.01
N GLN A 269 5.03 -27.73 -4.66
CA GLN A 269 4.68 -27.05 -5.91
C GLN A 269 4.47 -25.55 -5.72
N TYR A 270 3.98 -25.13 -4.56
CA TYR A 270 3.90 -23.71 -4.22
C TYR A 270 5.29 -23.07 -4.05
N ARG A 271 6.25 -23.77 -3.43
CA ARG A 271 7.64 -23.31 -3.36
C ARG A 271 8.29 -23.24 -4.74
N ALA A 272 7.95 -24.13 -5.67
CA ALA A 272 8.37 -24.02 -7.07
C ALA A 272 7.81 -22.76 -7.72
N PHE A 273 6.52 -22.45 -7.52
CA PHE A 273 5.92 -21.18 -7.95
C PHE A 273 6.64 -19.95 -7.36
N LEU A 274 6.95 -19.94 -6.05
CA LEU A 274 7.71 -18.86 -5.42
C LEU A 274 9.13 -18.73 -5.98
N THR A 275 9.74 -19.85 -6.37
CA THR A 275 11.07 -19.90 -7.00
C THR A 275 11.04 -19.22 -8.36
N ASP A 276 10.08 -19.58 -9.21
CA ASP A 276 9.87 -18.99 -10.54
C ASP A 276 9.58 -17.49 -10.44
N LEU A 277 8.68 -17.11 -9.53
CA LEU A 277 8.32 -15.72 -9.29
C LEU A 277 9.53 -14.89 -8.82
N ASN A 278 10.30 -15.40 -7.86
CA ASN A 278 11.49 -14.73 -7.37
C ASN A 278 12.59 -14.65 -8.45
N ALA A 279 12.71 -15.66 -9.31
CA ALA A 279 13.60 -15.64 -10.47
C ALA A 279 13.14 -14.58 -11.48
N ALA A 280 11.84 -14.46 -11.74
CA ALA A 280 11.26 -13.43 -12.60
C ALA A 280 11.49 -12.02 -12.06
N PHE A 281 11.51 -11.80 -10.74
CA PHE A 281 11.86 -10.49 -10.18
C PHE A 281 13.36 -10.15 -10.22
N ASN A 282 14.19 -11.19 -10.27
CA ASN A 282 15.65 -11.11 -10.30
C ASN A 282 16.23 -11.38 -11.70
N GLU A 283 15.41 -11.19 -12.75
CA GLU A 283 15.67 -11.30 -14.20
C GLU A 283 17.16 -11.42 -14.59
N ARG A 284 17.48 -12.38 -15.45
CA ARG A 284 18.82 -12.45 -16.05
C ARG A 284 19.13 -11.10 -16.71
N ARG A 285 20.30 -10.54 -16.38
CA ARG A 285 20.73 -9.25 -16.91
C ARG A 285 20.85 -9.35 -18.44
N LEU A 286 20.15 -8.47 -19.14
CA LEU A 286 20.36 -8.26 -20.58
C LEU A 286 21.79 -7.73 -20.79
N PHE A 287 22.53 -8.38 -21.68
CA PHE A 287 23.95 -8.08 -21.95
C PHE A 287 24.84 -8.09 -20.70
N GLY A 288 24.47 -8.83 -19.64
CA GLY A 288 25.24 -8.93 -18.40
C GLY A 288 25.23 -7.69 -17.49
N LEU A 289 24.66 -6.57 -17.95
CA LEU A 289 24.79 -5.25 -17.29
C LEU A 289 23.48 -4.71 -16.72
N ILE A 290 22.36 -4.81 -17.44
CA ILE A 290 21.13 -4.08 -17.11
C ILE A 290 19.95 -5.05 -16.92
N ARG A 291 19.14 -4.81 -15.89
CA ARG A 291 17.88 -5.56 -15.68
C ARG A 291 16.79 -5.06 -16.64
N PRO A 292 16.06 -5.94 -17.35
CA PRO A 292 14.98 -5.56 -18.26
C PRO A 292 14.00 -4.54 -17.67
N SER A 293 13.55 -4.75 -16.43
CA SER A 293 12.69 -3.83 -15.69
C SER A 293 13.22 -2.39 -15.60
N ARG A 294 14.53 -2.21 -15.40
CA ARG A 294 15.17 -0.87 -15.34
C ARG A 294 15.29 -0.26 -16.73
N LEU A 295 15.67 -1.07 -17.72
CA LEU A 295 15.76 -0.61 -19.11
C LEU A 295 14.39 -0.11 -19.60
N PHE A 296 13.34 -0.89 -19.34
CA PHE A 296 11.97 -0.51 -19.66
C PHE A 296 11.57 0.80 -18.96
N GLY A 297 11.79 0.90 -17.64
CA GLY A 297 11.48 2.12 -16.89
C GLY A 297 12.21 3.36 -17.42
N THR A 298 13.50 3.24 -17.72
CA THR A 298 14.30 4.35 -18.26
C THR A 298 13.87 4.73 -19.68
N LEU A 299 13.65 3.75 -20.57
CA LEU A 299 13.22 4.02 -21.95
C LEU A 299 11.82 4.65 -21.99
N PHE A 300 10.92 4.19 -21.13
CA PHE A 300 9.59 4.76 -21.01
C PHE A 300 9.66 6.22 -20.51
N ALA A 301 10.42 6.48 -19.45
CA ALA A 301 10.61 7.83 -18.94
C ALA A 301 11.34 8.76 -19.95
N ALA A 302 12.23 8.20 -20.78
CA ALA A 302 12.96 8.96 -21.79
C ALA A 302 12.05 9.52 -22.89
N GLN A 303 10.93 8.87 -23.22
CA GLN A 303 9.97 9.40 -24.18
C GLN A 303 9.32 10.70 -23.66
N PHE A 304 8.94 10.72 -22.39
CA PHE A 304 8.43 11.92 -21.74
C PHE A 304 9.50 12.98 -21.58
N LEU A 305 10.75 12.59 -21.31
CA LEU A 305 11.88 13.50 -21.28
C LEU A 305 12.01 14.26 -22.61
N ILE A 306 11.96 13.55 -23.74
CA ILE A 306 12.02 14.16 -25.08
C ILE A 306 10.84 15.11 -25.29
N ALA A 307 9.62 14.67 -24.97
CA ALA A 307 8.43 15.51 -25.07
C ALA A 307 8.56 16.80 -24.24
N TRP A 308 9.08 16.69 -23.01
CA TRP A 308 9.27 17.81 -22.09
C TRP A 308 10.43 18.73 -22.48
N THR A 309 11.44 18.25 -23.21
CA THR A 309 12.49 19.12 -23.77
C THR A 309 12.00 19.96 -24.95
N ILE A 310 10.94 19.51 -25.64
CA ILE A 310 10.32 20.27 -26.74
C ILE A 310 9.27 21.24 -26.18
N GLY A 311 8.51 20.81 -25.17
CA GLY A 311 7.57 21.66 -24.42
C GLY A 311 8.24 22.49 -23.32
N TRP A 312 7.42 23.08 -22.44
CA TRP A 312 7.87 23.92 -21.33
C TRP A 312 8.23 23.15 -20.05
N GLY A 313 8.59 21.87 -20.22
CA GLY A 313 8.84 20.93 -19.12
C GLY A 313 7.56 20.35 -18.49
N PRO A 314 7.69 19.36 -17.58
CA PRO A 314 6.56 18.59 -17.04
C PRO A 314 5.56 19.37 -16.19
N GLN A 315 5.93 20.56 -15.70
CA GLN A 315 5.10 21.45 -14.88
C GLN A 315 5.16 22.92 -15.33
N ASN A 316 5.46 23.17 -16.62
CA ASN A 316 5.60 24.52 -17.17
C ASN A 316 6.62 25.41 -16.41
N LEU A 317 7.67 24.77 -15.88
CA LEU A 317 8.72 25.44 -15.11
C LEU A 317 9.92 25.86 -15.96
N ASN A 318 10.08 25.24 -17.14
CA ASN A 318 11.17 25.53 -18.08
C ASN A 318 12.59 25.60 -17.49
N TYR A 319 12.93 24.74 -16.51
CA TYR A 319 14.31 24.62 -16.01
C TYR A 319 14.78 23.17 -15.83
N SER A 320 16.08 22.96 -16.03
CA SER A 320 16.72 21.66 -16.20
C SER A 320 16.66 20.75 -14.97
N VAL A 321 16.76 21.31 -13.77
CA VAL A 321 16.75 20.54 -12.52
C VAL A 321 15.39 19.86 -12.31
N GLY A 322 14.29 20.58 -12.54
CA GLY A 322 12.93 20.01 -12.46
C GLY A 322 12.76 18.85 -13.44
N LEU A 323 13.27 18.99 -14.66
CA LEU A 323 13.22 17.97 -15.69
C LEU A 323 14.02 16.70 -15.33
N VAL A 324 15.24 16.86 -14.77
CA VAL A 324 16.05 15.72 -14.31
C VAL A 324 15.39 14.99 -13.14
N VAL A 325 14.87 15.72 -12.15
CA VAL A 325 14.20 15.12 -10.99
C VAL A 325 12.95 14.34 -11.43
N ASN A 326 12.12 14.93 -12.28
CA ASN A 326 10.94 14.25 -12.84
C ASN A 326 11.34 13.00 -13.62
N PHE A 327 12.38 13.05 -14.45
CA PHE A 327 12.85 11.88 -15.20
C PHE A 327 13.27 10.74 -14.27
N LEU A 328 14.09 11.01 -13.26
CA LEU A 328 14.59 10.00 -12.33
C LEU A 328 13.46 9.35 -11.52
N LEU A 329 12.55 10.16 -11.00
CA LEU A 329 11.40 9.69 -10.22
C LEU A 329 10.43 8.87 -11.07
N ASN A 330 10.13 9.30 -12.31
CA ASN A 330 9.28 8.55 -13.22
C ASN A 330 9.94 7.24 -13.68
N ALA A 331 11.24 7.23 -13.97
CA ALA A 331 11.97 6.00 -14.31
C ALA A 331 11.90 4.97 -13.18
N ALA A 332 12.04 5.42 -11.93
CA ALA A 332 11.88 4.57 -10.76
C ALA A 332 10.44 4.05 -10.61
N LEU A 333 9.44 4.92 -10.73
CA LEU A 333 8.02 4.56 -10.66
C LEU A 333 7.65 3.50 -11.72
N VAL A 334 8.04 3.71 -12.98
CA VAL A 334 7.72 2.77 -14.07
C VAL A 334 8.44 1.44 -13.87
N THR A 335 9.66 1.44 -13.34
CA THR A 335 10.38 0.21 -12.97
C THR A 335 9.60 -0.61 -11.94
N ILE A 336 9.00 0.06 -10.94
CA ILE A 336 8.17 -0.58 -9.91
C ILE A 336 6.88 -1.11 -10.53
N VAL A 337 6.20 -0.30 -11.35
CA VAL A 337 4.96 -0.69 -12.03
C VAL A 337 5.19 -1.92 -12.92
N PHE A 338 6.31 -1.99 -13.63
CA PHE A 338 6.69 -3.16 -14.42
C PHE A 338 6.80 -4.43 -13.54
N LYS A 339 7.47 -4.33 -12.39
CA LYS A 339 7.54 -5.44 -11.43
C LYS A 339 6.17 -5.83 -10.88
N PHE A 340 5.31 -4.84 -10.65
CA PHE A 340 3.94 -5.08 -10.26
C PHE A 340 3.15 -5.86 -11.32
N PHE A 341 3.32 -5.55 -12.61
CA PHE A 341 2.72 -6.34 -13.68
C PHE A 341 3.19 -7.80 -13.68
N ILE A 342 4.47 -8.07 -13.42
CA ILE A 342 4.98 -9.44 -13.25
C ILE A 342 4.23 -10.14 -12.11
N LEU A 343 4.09 -9.50 -10.95
CA LEU A 343 3.36 -10.06 -9.80
C LEU A 343 1.91 -10.40 -10.16
N VAL A 344 1.19 -9.48 -10.80
CA VAL A 344 -0.21 -9.69 -11.21
C VAL A 344 -0.34 -10.82 -12.22
N TRP A 345 0.60 -10.92 -13.15
CA TRP A 345 0.62 -11.98 -14.15
C TRP A 345 0.81 -13.37 -13.51
N TYR A 346 1.78 -13.52 -12.60
CA TYR A 346 1.98 -14.77 -11.87
C TYR A 346 0.82 -15.11 -10.94
N LEU A 347 0.25 -14.12 -10.25
CA LEU A 347 -0.94 -14.31 -9.44
C LEU A 347 -2.10 -14.83 -10.30
N ASN A 348 -2.35 -14.24 -11.47
CA ASN A 348 -3.40 -14.68 -12.38
C ASN A 348 -3.18 -16.12 -12.88
N MET A 349 -1.92 -16.54 -13.10
CA MET A 349 -1.60 -17.93 -13.44
C MET A 349 -1.88 -18.89 -12.29
N LEU A 350 -1.57 -18.50 -11.06
CA LEU A 350 -1.86 -19.27 -9.85
C LEU A 350 -3.38 -19.43 -9.65
N LEU A 351 -4.15 -18.35 -9.82
CA LEU A 351 -5.61 -18.35 -9.64
C LEU A 351 -6.35 -19.19 -10.68
N ASN A 352 -5.86 -19.22 -11.91
CA ASN A 352 -6.52 -19.97 -12.99
C ASN A 352 -6.09 -21.42 -13.10
N GLU A 353 -5.24 -21.92 -12.19
CA GLU A 353 -4.72 -23.30 -12.24
C GLU A 353 -4.16 -23.62 -13.63
N ASN A 354 -3.40 -22.68 -14.22
CA ASN A 354 -2.80 -22.90 -15.52
C ASN A 354 -1.95 -24.19 -15.49
N LYS A 355 -1.79 -24.88 -16.63
CA LYS A 355 -1.15 -26.22 -16.71
C LYS A 355 0.13 -26.32 -15.87
N THR A 356 0.93 -25.27 -15.86
CA THR A 356 2.19 -25.14 -15.09
C THR A 356 2.02 -25.21 -13.57
N TYR A 357 1.00 -24.58 -12.99
CA TYR A 357 0.81 -24.46 -11.53
C TYR A 357 -0.48 -25.12 -11.02
N SER A 358 -1.11 -25.94 -11.86
CA SER A 358 -2.36 -26.64 -11.53
C SER A 358 -2.23 -27.57 -10.32
N GLY A 359 -1.07 -28.18 -10.10
CA GLY A 359 -0.87 -29.10 -8.98
C GLY A 359 -0.58 -28.44 -7.64
N VAL A 360 -0.48 -27.10 -7.56
CA VAL A 360 -0.43 -26.36 -6.28
C VAL A 360 -1.70 -26.64 -5.46
N GLY A 361 -2.84 -26.83 -6.13
CA GLY A 361 -4.13 -27.08 -5.48
C GLY A 361 -4.60 -25.91 -4.64
N PHE A 362 -4.41 -24.68 -5.14
CA PHE A 362 -4.92 -23.47 -4.50
C PHE A 362 -6.45 -23.44 -4.62
N HIS A 363 -7.19 -23.49 -3.52
CA HIS A 363 -8.66 -23.70 -3.54
C HIS A 363 -9.41 -22.80 -2.57
N TYR A 364 -10.74 -22.74 -2.71
CA TYR A 364 -11.63 -21.98 -1.84
C TYR A 364 -12.27 -22.87 -0.78
N GLU A 365 -12.22 -22.42 0.47
CA GLU A 365 -12.80 -23.13 1.62
C GLU A 365 -13.90 -22.31 2.30
N PRO A 366 -15.20 -22.57 2.03
CA PRO A 366 -16.31 -21.69 2.42
C PRO A 366 -16.45 -21.37 3.92
N PHE A 367 -15.94 -22.22 4.81
CA PHE A 367 -16.02 -22.07 6.27
C PHE A 367 -14.66 -21.78 6.92
N HIS A 368 -13.70 -21.33 6.14
CA HIS A 368 -12.37 -20.96 6.63
C HIS A 368 -12.44 -19.86 7.72
N ILE A 369 -11.56 -19.94 8.71
CA ILE A 369 -11.50 -19.05 9.90
C ILE A 369 -11.44 -17.54 9.56
N ASP A 370 -10.98 -17.20 8.35
CA ASP A 370 -10.92 -15.81 7.89
C ASP A 370 -12.28 -15.18 7.58
N GLY A 371 -13.34 -15.97 7.40
CA GLY A 371 -14.68 -15.54 7.02
C GLY A 371 -14.82 -15.11 5.55
N TYR A 372 -13.80 -15.34 4.71
CA TYR A 372 -13.77 -14.99 3.28
C TYR A 372 -13.24 -16.14 2.41
N GLY A 373 -13.29 -17.37 2.89
CA GLY A 373 -12.99 -18.53 2.07
C GLY A 373 -11.50 -18.87 1.93
N GLY A 374 -10.64 -18.28 2.77
CA GLY A 374 -9.19 -18.28 2.61
C GLY A 374 -8.65 -17.10 1.79
N PHE A 375 -9.53 -16.24 1.26
CA PHE A 375 -9.15 -15.18 0.33
C PHE A 375 -9.06 -13.78 0.95
N ARG A 376 -9.25 -13.65 2.27
CA ARG A 376 -9.27 -12.34 2.95
C ARG A 376 -8.01 -11.51 2.70
N ASP A 377 -6.85 -12.17 2.67
CA ASP A 377 -5.56 -11.50 2.55
C ASP A 377 -5.36 -10.93 1.14
N PHE A 378 -5.82 -11.66 0.10
CA PHE A 378 -5.87 -11.15 -1.27
C PHE A 378 -6.83 -9.97 -1.39
N GLY A 379 -7.97 -9.99 -0.70
CA GLY A 379 -8.88 -8.85 -0.62
C GLY A 379 -8.22 -7.62 0.01
N ARG A 380 -7.51 -7.80 1.12
CA ARG A 380 -6.80 -6.71 1.81
C ARG A 380 -5.67 -6.14 0.96
N PHE A 381 -4.90 -6.99 0.30
CA PHE A 381 -3.92 -6.59 -0.71
C PHE A 381 -4.59 -5.72 -1.78
N ALA A 382 -5.71 -6.18 -2.32
CA ALA A 382 -6.37 -5.49 -3.42
C ALA A 382 -7.00 -4.15 -3.00
N THR A 383 -7.51 -4.05 -1.77
CA THR A 383 -7.98 -2.77 -1.18
C THR A 383 -6.86 -1.73 -1.13
N ARG A 384 -5.63 -2.13 -0.79
CA ARG A 384 -4.48 -1.23 -0.67
C ARG A 384 -3.98 -0.78 -2.03
N ILE A 385 -3.91 -1.67 -3.00
CA ILE A 385 -3.60 -1.28 -4.38
C ILE A 385 -4.66 -0.30 -4.90
N ASN A 386 -5.94 -0.53 -4.60
CA ASN A 386 -6.99 0.42 -4.97
C ASN A 386 -6.78 1.80 -4.31
N LEU A 387 -6.38 1.86 -3.04
CA LEU A 387 -6.04 3.13 -2.38
C LEU A 387 -4.89 3.86 -3.11
N ILE A 388 -3.83 3.14 -3.48
CA ILE A 388 -2.70 3.70 -4.26
C ILE A 388 -3.21 4.19 -5.63
N LEU A 389 -4.06 3.41 -6.30
CA LEU A 389 -4.67 3.80 -7.58
C LEU A 389 -5.56 5.04 -7.42
N SER A 390 -6.34 5.18 -6.34
CA SER A 390 -7.15 6.38 -6.09
C SER A 390 -6.28 7.62 -5.98
N PHE A 391 -5.18 7.57 -5.22
CA PHE A 391 -4.23 8.68 -5.12
C PHE A 391 -3.55 9.01 -6.46
N ALA A 392 -3.16 7.98 -7.23
CA ALA A 392 -2.62 8.18 -8.57
C ALA A 392 -3.65 8.84 -9.52
N GLY A 393 -4.91 8.43 -9.44
CA GLY A 393 -6.02 9.04 -10.19
C GLY A 393 -6.23 10.50 -9.82
N LEU A 394 -6.27 10.83 -8.52
CA LEU A 394 -6.38 12.22 -8.05
C LEU A 394 -5.22 13.10 -8.55
N TYR A 395 -3.99 12.57 -8.54
CA TYR A 395 -2.85 13.29 -9.12
C TYR A 395 -3.00 13.51 -10.63
N LEU A 396 -3.51 12.53 -11.38
CA LEU A 396 -3.71 12.71 -12.81
C LEU A 396 -4.79 13.74 -13.13
N VAL A 397 -5.84 13.84 -12.32
CA VAL A 397 -6.83 14.92 -12.39
C VAL A 397 -6.17 16.27 -12.14
N TYR A 398 -5.44 16.40 -11.03
CA TYR A 398 -4.67 17.61 -10.71
C TYR A 398 -3.73 17.98 -11.87
N ARG A 399 -3.00 17.00 -12.42
CA ARG A 399 -2.06 17.22 -13.51
C ARG A 399 -2.76 17.66 -14.80
N LEU A 400 -3.89 17.05 -15.16
CA LEU A 400 -4.62 17.41 -16.38
C LEU A 400 -5.20 18.83 -16.28
N TYR A 401 -5.85 19.16 -15.15
CA TYR A 401 -6.57 20.43 -15.01
C TYR A 401 -5.71 21.59 -14.58
N ILE A 402 -4.87 21.39 -13.56
CA ILE A 402 -4.06 22.47 -12.99
C ILE A 402 -2.83 22.69 -13.85
N VAL A 403 -2.10 21.62 -14.20
CA VAL A 403 -0.84 21.77 -14.96
C VAL A 403 -1.12 21.81 -16.47
N GLY A 404 -1.93 20.88 -16.99
CA GLY A 404 -2.27 20.83 -18.41
C GLY A 404 -3.09 22.03 -18.87
N GLY A 405 -3.90 22.62 -17.99
CA GLY A 405 -4.63 23.86 -18.25
C GLY A 405 -3.73 25.06 -18.51
N LEU A 406 -2.55 25.13 -17.89
CA LEU A 406 -1.58 26.22 -18.11
C LEU A 406 -1.03 26.21 -19.54
N GLU A 407 -0.92 25.03 -20.15
CA GLU A 407 -0.40 24.86 -21.50
C GLU A 407 -1.49 24.99 -22.58
N LEU A 408 -2.76 25.15 -22.19
CA LEU A 408 -3.85 25.36 -23.14
C LEU A 408 -3.85 26.81 -23.65
N PRO A 409 -3.98 27.02 -24.97
CA PRO A 409 -4.30 28.33 -25.53
C PRO A 409 -5.60 28.90 -24.95
N GLN A 410 -5.77 30.23 -25.01
CA GLN A 410 -7.00 30.90 -24.55
C GLN A 410 -8.27 30.41 -25.27
N GLU A 411 -8.11 29.99 -26.53
CA GLU A 411 -9.17 29.41 -27.35
C GLU A 411 -9.36 27.89 -27.08
N GLY A 412 -8.76 27.36 -26.02
CA GLY A 412 -8.77 25.95 -25.67
C GLY A 412 -8.01 25.06 -26.67
N VAL A 413 -8.43 23.82 -26.80
CA VAL A 413 -7.78 22.82 -27.68
C VAL A 413 -7.81 23.25 -29.16
N THR A 414 -8.80 24.03 -29.57
CA THR A 414 -8.90 24.56 -30.94
C THR A 414 -7.91 25.68 -31.24
N GLY A 415 -7.28 26.27 -30.22
CA GLY A 415 -6.28 27.32 -30.37
C GLY A 415 -4.88 26.81 -30.71
N PHE A 416 -4.64 25.50 -30.75
CA PHE A 416 -3.35 24.95 -31.18
C PHE A 416 -3.18 25.12 -32.70
N THR A 417 -2.23 25.96 -33.10
CA THR A 417 -1.94 26.23 -34.52
C THR A 417 -0.99 25.21 -35.14
N ASP A 418 -0.15 24.56 -34.35
CA ASP A 418 0.79 23.51 -34.79
C ASP A 418 0.35 22.12 -34.30
N PRO A 419 0.05 21.17 -35.21
CA PRO A 419 -0.30 19.79 -34.87
C PRO A 419 0.71 19.08 -33.97
N LEU A 420 2.00 19.43 -34.06
CA LEU A 420 3.03 18.84 -33.22
C LEU A 420 2.85 19.25 -31.74
N THR A 421 2.58 20.52 -31.47
CA THR A 421 2.34 21.02 -30.10
C THR A 421 1.10 20.42 -29.47
N LEU A 422 0.01 20.30 -30.24
CA LEU A 422 -1.20 19.59 -29.80
C LEU A 422 -0.91 18.13 -29.46
N THR A 423 -0.11 17.46 -30.29
CA THR A 423 0.27 16.05 -30.07
C THR A 423 1.11 15.89 -28.81
N ILE A 424 2.08 16.78 -28.57
CA ILE A 424 2.92 16.77 -27.37
C ILE A 424 2.07 16.99 -26.12
N TRP A 425 1.14 17.94 -26.17
CA TRP A 425 0.20 18.19 -25.07
C TRP A 425 -0.68 16.98 -24.79
N ALA A 426 -1.29 16.39 -25.83
CA ALA A 426 -2.14 15.21 -25.71
C ALA A 426 -1.36 14.00 -25.13
N ILE A 427 -0.15 13.73 -25.63
CA ILE A 427 0.70 12.66 -25.10
C ILE A 427 1.10 12.93 -23.64
N SER A 428 1.36 14.20 -23.28
CA SER A 428 1.84 14.57 -21.94
C SER A 428 0.76 14.55 -20.87
N PHE A 429 -0.49 14.89 -21.21
CA PHE A 429 -1.58 15.05 -20.25
C PHE A 429 -2.69 14.01 -20.41
N ILE A 430 -3.12 13.69 -21.63
CA ILE A 430 -4.17 12.68 -21.88
C ILE A 430 -3.57 11.27 -21.85
N GLY A 431 -2.38 11.08 -22.42
CA GLY A 431 -1.68 9.79 -22.47
C GLY A 431 -1.57 9.08 -21.11
N PRO A 432 -1.13 9.76 -20.03
CA PRO A 432 -1.09 9.20 -18.69
C PRO A 432 -2.46 8.82 -18.13
N VAL A 433 -3.51 9.60 -18.41
CA VAL A 433 -4.89 9.31 -17.98
C VAL A 433 -5.41 8.04 -18.65
N VAL A 434 -5.20 7.91 -19.96
CA VAL A 434 -5.57 6.72 -20.72
C VAL A 434 -4.79 5.50 -20.22
N SER A 435 -3.47 5.65 -20.03
CA SER A 435 -2.60 4.58 -19.53
C SER A 435 -3.01 4.11 -18.14
N TYR A 436 -3.33 5.04 -17.24
CA TYR A 436 -3.85 4.74 -15.91
C TYR A 436 -5.20 4.03 -15.97
N THR A 437 -6.12 4.50 -16.82
CA THR A 437 -7.45 3.87 -16.97
C THR A 437 -7.32 2.43 -17.46
N LEU A 438 -6.50 2.19 -18.47
CA LEU A 438 -6.20 0.84 -18.97
C LEU A 438 -5.55 -0.02 -17.89
N GLY A 439 -4.59 0.52 -17.15
CA GLY A 439 -3.92 -0.17 -16.05
C GLY A 439 -4.86 -0.53 -14.90
N ALA A 440 -5.74 0.39 -14.50
CA ALA A 440 -6.73 0.21 -13.44
C ALA A 440 -7.80 -0.82 -13.85
N VAL A 441 -8.26 -0.78 -15.10
CA VAL A 441 -9.20 -1.78 -15.65
C VAL A 441 -8.54 -3.16 -15.72
N ALA A 442 -7.31 -3.24 -16.26
CA ALA A 442 -6.56 -4.48 -16.32
C ALA A 442 -6.32 -5.05 -14.91
N TRP A 443 -5.95 -4.20 -13.95
CA TRP A 443 -5.83 -4.58 -12.55
C TRP A 443 -7.16 -5.13 -12.00
N GLY A 444 -8.27 -4.40 -12.15
CA GLY A 444 -9.59 -4.83 -11.68
C GLY A 444 -10.00 -6.19 -12.26
N TYR A 445 -9.71 -6.42 -13.53
CA TYR A 445 -9.99 -7.67 -14.22
C TYR A 445 -9.09 -8.83 -13.75
N TYR A 446 -7.76 -8.63 -13.77
CA TYR A 446 -6.81 -9.70 -13.45
C TYR A 446 -6.67 -9.98 -11.95
N SER A 447 -7.19 -9.12 -11.07
CA SER A 447 -7.21 -9.34 -9.62
C SER A 447 -8.60 -9.67 -9.08
N PHE A 448 -9.50 -8.68 -8.96
CA PHE A 448 -10.80 -8.86 -8.32
C PHE A 448 -11.69 -9.82 -9.08
N TRP A 449 -11.78 -9.65 -10.40
CA TRP A 449 -12.65 -10.49 -11.21
C TRP A 449 -12.12 -11.93 -11.30
N SER A 450 -10.81 -12.13 -11.43
CA SER A 450 -10.21 -13.46 -11.45
C SER A 450 -10.38 -14.18 -10.10
N LEU A 451 -10.20 -13.48 -8.97
CA LEU A 451 -10.44 -13.99 -7.62
C LEU A 451 -11.91 -14.38 -7.42
N HIS A 452 -12.84 -13.47 -7.76
CA HIS A 452 -14.27 -13.73 -7.69
C HIS A 452 -14.68 -14.93 -8.55
N ALA A 453 -14.21 -14.97 -9.80
CA ALA A 453 -14.49 -16.06 -10.72
C ALA A 453 -13.92 -17.39 -10.21
N LYS A 454 -12.77 -17.38 -9.52
CA LYS A 454 -12.24 -18.58 -8.85
C LYS A 454 -13.14 -19.00 -7.69
N MET A 455 -13.42 -18.11 -6.74
CA MET A 455 -14.26 -18.41 -5.56
C MET A 455 -15.65 -18.91 -5.98
N ALA A 456 -16.26 -18.30 -6.99
CA ALA A 456 -17.54 -18.72 -7.53
C ALA A 456 -17.47 -20.10 -8.21
N ARG A 457 -16.42 -20.37 -9.01
CA ARG A 457 -16.21 -21.69 -9.65
C ARG A 457 -15.99 -22.78 -8.60
N ASP A 458 -15.15 -22.53 -7.60
CA ASP A 458 -14.82 -23.51 -6.57
C ASP A 458 -16.01 -23.75 -5.63
N LYS A 459 -16.77 -22.70 -5.27
CA LYS A 459 -18.05 -22.85 -4.59
C LYS A 459 -19.01 -23.74 -5.40
N GLN A 460 -19.17 -23.51 -6.71
CA GLN A 460 -20.02 -24.36 -7.56
C GLN A 460 -19.52 -25.82 -7.63
N ARG A 461 -18.21 -26.05 -7.69
CA ARG A 461 -17.61 -27.40 -7.66
C ARG A 461 -17.93 -28.09 -6.33
N LEU A 462 -17.77 -27.39 -5.21
CA LEU A 462 -18.13 -27.89 -3.89
C LEU A 462 -19.64 -28.17 -3.78
N THR A 463 -20.50 -27.26 -4.24
CA THR A 463 -21.94 -27.48 -4.32
C THR A 463 -22.25 -28.77 -5.06
N ARG A 464 -21.64 -29.01 -6.23
CA ARG A 464 -21.83 -30.23 -7.01
C ARG A 464 -21.34 -31.49 -6.30
N LYS A 465 -20.24 -31.40 -5.54
CA LYS A 465 -19.71 -32.52 -4.73
C LYS A 465 -20.66 -32.90 -3.60
N TYR A 466 -21.24 -31.90 -2.92
CA TYR A 466 -22.20 -32.09 -1.84
C TYR A 466 -23.63 -32.37 -2.33
N GLN A 467 -23.92 -32.14 -3.62
CA GLN A 467 -25.23 -32.41 -4.21
C GLN A 467 -25.59 -33.91 -4.36
N GLY A 468 -24.83 -34.81 -3.72
CA GLY A 468 -25.05 -36.25 -3.77
C GLY A 468 -24.63 -36.87 -5.10
N LYS A 469 -24.39 -38.19 -5.10
CA LYS A 469 -24.29 -38.96 -6.35
C LYS A 469 -25.70 -39.14 -6.89
N ARG A 470 -25.85 -39.04 -8.23
CA ARG A 470 -27.10 -39.37 -8.93
C ARG A 470 -27.67 -40.69 -8.41
N GLY A 471 -28.96 -40.68 -8.08
CA GLY A 471 -29.71 -41.92 -7.95
C GLY A 471 -29.55 -42.74 -9.22
N ALA A 472 -29.49 -44.07 -9.05
CA ALA A 472 -29.20 -44.98 -10.14
C ALA A 472 -30.11 -44.68 -11.33
N ALA A 473 -29.54 -44.04 -12.37
CA ALA A 473 -30.26 -43.82 -13.61
C ALA A 473 -30.83 -45.16 -14.04
N SER A 474 -32.14 -45.22 -14.23
CA SER A 474 -32.82 -46.39 -14.81
C SER A 474 -32.00 -46.86 -16.01
N ARG A 475 -31.41 -48.05 -15.89
CA ARG A 475 -30.35 -48.56 -16.77
C ARG A 475 -30.71 -48.31 -18.24
N GLY A 476 -29.88 -47.57 -18.96
CA GLY A 476 -29.93 -47.48 -20.43
C GLY A 476 -30.28 -46.12 -21.06
N ARG A 477 -30.46 -45.04 -20.28
CA ARG A 477 -30.70 -43.69 -20.84
C ARG A 477 -29.55 -42.72 -20.56
N ALA A 478 -29.20 -41.92 -21.57
CA ALA A 478 -28.30 -40.78 -21.39
C ALA A 478 -29.00 -39.71 -20.53
N PRO A 479 -28.31 -39.15 -19.52
CA PRO A 479 -28.92 -38.26 -18.55
C PRO A 479 -29.51 -37.01 -19.22
N SER A 480 -30.69 -36.58 -18.74
CA SER A 480 -31.42 -35.41 -19.25
C SER A 480 -31.67 -34.34 -18.19
N ALA A 481 -31.87 -33.09 -18.64
CA ALA A 481 -32.34 -32.02 -17.76
C ALA A 481 -33.74 -32.39 -17.22
N GLY A 482 -33.85 -32.62 -15.91
CA GLY A 482 -35.08 -33.06 -15.24
C GLY A 482 -35.01 -34.42 -14.55
N ASP A 483 -33.90 -35.15 -14.67
CA ASP A 483 -33.71 -36.41 -13.93
C ASP A 483 -33.71 -36.16 -12.41
N THR A 484 -34.43 -37.00 -11.66
CA THR A 484 -34.55 -36.90 -10.20
C THR A 484 -33.20 -37.20 -9.54
N ILE A 485 -32.70 -36.22 -8.78
CA ILE A 485 -31.58 -36.41 -7.86
C ILE A 485 -32.18 -37.04 -6.60
N ASP A 486 -31.61 -38.15 -6.11
CA ASP A 486 -32.06 -38.76 -4.85
C ASP A 486 -32.08 -37.69 -3.76
N SER A 487 -33.17 -37.65 -3.00
CA SER A 487 -33.51 -36.58 -2.08
C SER A 487 -32.37 -36.21 -1.13
N PHE A 488 -32.15 -34.91 -1.01
CA PHE A 488 -31.19 -34.29 -0.11
C PHE A 488 -31.66 -34.39 1.35
N GLU A 489 -31.07 -35.25 2.17
CA GLU A 489 -31.37 -35.27 3.61
C GLU A 489 -30.90 -33.98 4.32
N ASP A 490 -29.89 -33.26 3.78
CA ASP A 490 -29.26 -32.10 4.46
C ASP A 490 -29.38 -30.72 3.77
N CYS A 491 -29.99 -30.60 2.59
CA CYS A 491 -30.01 -29.32 1.84
C CYS A 491 -31.12 -28.32 2.22
N ASN A 492 -31.94 -28.66 3.20
CA ASN A 492 -32.81 -27.68 3.87
C ASN A 492 -32.30 -27.33 5.28
N GLY A 493 -31.14 -27.88 5.68
CA GLY A 493 -30.52 -27.61 6.97
C GLY A 493 -29.83 -26.24 7.02
N PRO A 494 -29.62 -25.69 8.23
CA PRO A 494 -28.95 -24.41 8.43
C PRO A 494 -27.52 -24.39 7.86
N GLU A 495 -26.83 -25.53 7.83
CA GLU A 495 -25.48 -25.67 7.25
C GLU A 495 -25.45 -25.44 5.73
N TRP A 496 -26.45 -25.94 5.01
CA TRP A 496 -26.59 -25.69 3.57
C TRP A 496 -27.00 -24.25 3.27
N GLY A 497 -27.85 -23.67 4.13
CA GLY A 497 -28.16 -22.24 4.11
C GLY A 497 -26.90 -21.39 4.28
N ALA A 498 -26.04 -21.73 5.25
CA ALA A 498 -24.76 -21.08 5.49
C ALA A 498 -23.78 -21.25 4.33
N PHE A 499 -23.69 -22.44 3.74
CA PHE A 499 -22.86 -22.69 2.55
C PHE A 499 -23.33 -21.88 1.33
N ARG A 500 -24.65 -21.76 1.10
CA ARG A 500 -25.20 -20.88 0.04
C ARG A 500 -24.92 -19.41 0.32
N ALA A 501 -24.94 -18.99 1.58
CA ALA A 501 -24.62 -17.63 2.00
C ALA A 501 -23.10 -17.33 2.02
N ALA A 502 -22.25 -18.36 1.92
CA ALA A 502 -20.79 -18.19 1.97
C ALA A 502 -20.29 -17.19 0.91
N PRO A 503 -19.32 -16.34 1.25
CA PRO A 503 -18.91 -15.22 0.40
C PRO A 503 -18.22 -15.72 -0.88
N THR A 504 -18.57 -15.10 -2.00
CA THR A 504 -17.91 -15.32 -3.31
C THR A 504 -16.96 -14.17 -3.69
N TRP A 505 -16.79 -13.21 -2.78
CA TRP A 505 -15.91 -12.07 -2.96
C TRP A 505 -14.82 -12.08 -1.89
N PRO A 506 -13.58 -11.69 -2.22
CA PRO A 506 -12.47 -11.66 -1.26
C PRO A 506 -12.60 -10.50 -0.26
N LEU A 507 -13.63 -9.65 -0.41
CA LEU A 507 -13.91 -8.47 0.39
C LEU A 507 -15.42 -8.30 0.57
N ASP A 508 -15.78 -7.48 1.55
CA ASP A 508 -17.14 -6.98 1.71
C ASP A 508 -17.57 -6.13 0.49
N VAL A 509 -18.75 -6.41 -0.05
CA VAL A 509 -19.31 -5.77 -1.25
C VAL A 509 -19.47 -4.26 -1.04
N ASN A 510 -19.81 -3.83 0.18
CA ASN A 510 -19.94 -2.40 0.50
C ASN A 510 -18.60 -1.66 0.37
N LYS A 511 -17.50 -2.31 0.76
CA LYS A 511 -16.15 -1.76 0.58
C LYS A 511 -15.76 -1.73 -0.90
N MET A 512 -16.18 -2.73 -1.67
CA MET A 512 -15.93 -2.78 -3.10
C MET A 512 -16.60 -1.62 -3.85
N VAL A 513 -17.85 -1.28 -3.52
CA VAL A 513 -18.56 -0.14 -4.11
C VAL A 513 -17.87 1.18 -3.76
N SER A 514 -17.44 1.36 -2.50
CA SER A 514 -16.66 2.53 -2.09
C SER A 514 -15.34 2.64 -2.87
N LEU A 515 -14.61 1.54 -3.05
CA LEU A 515 -13.34 1.52 -3.80
C LEU A 515 -13.54 1.79 -5.30
N LEU A 516 -14.58 1.21 -5.90
CA LEU A 516 -14.94 1.46 -7.30
C LEU A 516 -15.34 2.92 -7.50
N SER A 517 -16.15 3.48 -6.59
CA SER A 517 -16.52 4.90 -6.63
C SER A 517 -15.30 5.81 -6.45
N GLY A 518 -14.40 5.52 -5.51
CA GLY A 518 -13.18 6.30 -5.27
C GLY A 518 -12.17 6.26 -6.43
N ASN A 519 -12.15 5.18 -7.21
CA ASN A 519 -11.32 5.07 -8.41
C ASN A 519 -11.98 5.64 -9.68
N ALA A 520 -13.32 5.55 -9.77
CA ALA A 520 -14.08 6.04 -10.92
C ALA A 520 -14.37 7.55 -10.83
N LEU A 521 -14.58 8.11 -9.65
CA LEU A 521 -14.92 9.53 -9.47
C LEU A 521 -13.82 10.46 -10.04
N PRO A 522 -12.52 10.22 -9.78
CA PRO A 522 -11.46 11.00 -10.40
C PRO A 522 -11.39 10.82 -11.92
N LEU A 523 -11.86 9.70 -12.47
CA LEU A 523 -11.88 9.46 -13.92
C LEU A 523 -13.09 10.08 -14.64
N LEU A 524 -14.23 10.20 -13.94
CA LEU A 524 -15.46 10.77 -14.49
C LEU A 524 -15.45 12.30 -14.53
N LEU A 525 -14.75 12.95 -13.58
CA LEU A 525 -14.58 14.40 -13.55
C LEU A 525 -13.92 14.96 -14.85
N PRO A 526 -12.82 14.37 -15.38
CA PRO A 526 -12.22 14.67 -16.68
C PRO A 526 -13.19 14.67 -17.87
N VAL A 527 -14.00 13.62 -18.00
CA VAL A 527 -14.78 13.35 -19.22
C VAL A 527 -15.95 14.32 -19.36
N VAL A 528 -16.56 14.74 -18.25
CA VAL A 528 -17.73 15.62 -18.28
C VAL A 528 -17.36 17.06 -18.65
N ASN A 529 -16.21 17.56 -18.20
CA ASN A 529 -15.76 18.94 -18.45
C ASN A 529 -14.93 19.11 -19.73
N LEU A 530 -14.49 18.04 -20.39
CA LEU A 530 -13.87 18.09 -21.73
C LEU A 530 -14.90 17.94 -22.87
N LEU A 531 -16.11 17.45 -22.55
CA LEU A 531 -17.22 17.28 -23.49
C LEU A 531 -18.29 18.37 -23.38
N LEU A 532 -18.23 19.21 -22.33
CA LEU A 532 -18.96 20.46 -22.16
C LEU A 532 -18.00 21.61 -22.46
#